data_AF-A0A8I0MX33-F1
#
_entry.id   AF-A0A8I0MX33-F1
#
_cell.length_a   1.000
_cell.length_b   1.000
_cell.length_c   1.000
_cell.angle_alpha   90.00
_cell.angle_beta   90.00
_cell.angle_gamma   90.00
#
_symmetry.space_group_name_H-M   'P 1'
#
loop_
_entity.id
_entity.type
_entity.pdbx_description
1 polymer ?
#
loop_
_entity_poly.entity_id
_entity_poly.type
_entity_poly.pdbx_seq_one_letter_code
_entity_poly.pdbx_strand_id
1 'polypeptide(L)'
;MRFFQLALFVLALFIQYRLWFGHNGVEDYTRIKSVVKSHQETNTNLSKRNKLLKADIEDLKLGLEGVEERARHELGMIKPGETFIRVLPKVPHEKKR
;
A
#
# COMPACT_ATOMS: atom_id res chain seq x y z
N MET A 1 7.04 -66.37 1.49
CA MET A 1 8.09 -65.37 1.16
C MET A 1 7.75 -64.51 -0.06
N ARG A 2 7.43 -65.07 -1.25
CA ARG A 2 7.14 -64.29 -2.47
C ARG A 2 5.87 -63.41 -2.39
N PHE A 3 4.84 -63.87 -1.68
CA PHE A 3 3.59 -63.11 -1.48
C PHE A 3 3.78 -61.80 -0.69
N PHE A 4 4.67 -61.80 0.30
CA PHE A 4 4.97 -60.59 1.07
C PHE A 4 5.67 -59.52 0.20
N GLN A 5 6.56 -59.95 -0.70
CA GLN A 5 7.22 -59.07 -1.65
C GLN A 5 6.22 -58.46 -2.65
N LEU A 6 5.26 -59.25 -3.14
CA LEU A 6 4.19 -58.77 -4.01
C LEU A 6 3.28 -57.75 -3.30
N ALA A 7 2.89 -58.01 -2.06
CA ALA A 7 2.09 -57.09 -1.27
C ALA A 7 2.84 -55.76 -1.03
N LEU A 8 4.13 -55.83 -0.71
CA LEU A 8 4.98 -54.64 -0.56
C LEU A 8 5.09 -53.85 -1.87
N PHE A 9 5.21 -54.54 -3.00
CA PHE A 9 5.31 -53.92 -4.31
C PHE A 9 4.01 -53.21 -4.73
N VAL A 10 2.86 -53.84 -4.48
CA VAL A 10 1.55 -53.22 -4.73
C VAL A 10 1.34 -52.00 -3.83
N LEU A 11 1.73 -52.09 -2.55
CA LEU A 11 1.66 -50.95 -1.64
C LEU A 11 2.56 -49.80 -2.09
N ALA A 12 3.78 -50.10 -2.55
CA ALA A 12 4.69 -49.10 -3.10
C ALA A 12 4.10 -48.41 -4.34
N LEU A 13 3.54 -49.18 -5.28
CA LEU A 13 2.88 -48.63 -6.47
C LEU A 13 1.66 -47.77 -6.11
N PHE A 14 0.87 -48.18 -5.13
CA PHE A 14 -0.27 -47.41 -4.66
C PHE A 14 0.15 -46.05 -4.07
N ILE A 15 1.24 -46.02 -3.30
CA ILE A 15 1.80 -44.78 -2.76
C ILE A 15 2.35 -43.89 -3.88
N GLN A 16 3.08 -44.47 -4.85
CA GLN A 16 3.59 -43.72 -6.01
C GLN A 16 2.46 -43.10 -6.83
N TYR A 17 1.40 -43.88 -7.11
CA TYR A 17 0.22 -43.40 -7.84
C TYR A 17 -0.47 -42.26 -7.09
N ARG A 18 -0.67 -42.41 -5.78
CA ARG A 18 -1.28 -41.39 -4.93
C ARG A 18 -0.42 -40.14 -4.76
N LEU A 19 0.90 -40.24 -4.88
CA LEU A 19 1.80 -39.08 -4.84
C LEU A 19 1.71 -38.25 -6.13
N TRP A 20 1.52 -38.92 -7.27
CA TRP A 20 1.43 -38.27 -8.57
C TRP A 20 0.02 -37.71 -8.85
N PHE A 21 -1.03 -38.45 -8.50
CA PHE A 21 -2.43 -38.11 -8.83
C PHE A 21 -3.30 -37.75 -7.61
N GLY A 22 -2.76 -37.74 -6.39
CA GLY A 22 -3.51 -37.38 -5.20
C GLY A 22 -3.76 -35.88 -5.11
N HIS A 23 -4.80 -35.49 -4.36
CA HIS A 23 -5.21 -34.09 -4.09
C HIS A 23 -4.13 -33.20 -3.44
N ASN A 24 -2.93 -33.73 -3.14
CA ASN A 24 -1.76 -32.98 -2.65
C ASN A 24 -0.53 -33.17 -3.57
N GLY A 25 -0.74 -33.61 -4.81
CA GLY A 25 0.31 -33.88 -5.79
C GLY A 25 0.92 -32.63 -6.39
N VAL A 26 2.02 -32.81 -7.13
CA VAL A 26 2.83 -31.74 -7.75
C VAL A 26 2.00 -30.80 -8.64
N GLU A 27 0.91 -31.29 -9.22
CA GLU A 27 0.01 -30.53 -10.09
C GLU A 27 -0.78 -29.43 -9.34
N ASP A 28 -1.19 -29.68 -8.10
CA ASP A 28 -1.94 -28.68 -7.32
C ASP A 28 -0.99 -27.60 -6.74
N TYR A 29 0.26 -28.00 -6.42
CA TYR A 29 1.30 -27.06 -6.01
C TYR A 29 1.68 -26.09 -7.13
N THR A 30 1.77 -26.56 -8.38
CA THR A 30 2.06 -25.67 -9.53
C THR A 30 0.89 -24.75 -9.86
N ARG A 31 -0.35 -25.21 -9.68
CA ARG A 31 -1.57 -24.40 -9.85
C ARG A 31 -1.69 -23.31 -8.78
N ILE A 32 -1.50 -23.64 -7.50
CA ILE A 32 -1.58 -22.63 -6.42
C ILE A 32 -0.43 -21.62 -6.56
N LYS A 33 0.77 -22.07 -6.94
CA LYS A 33 1.92 -21.18 -7.17
C LYS A 33 1.70 -20.20 -8.32
N SER A 34 1.02 -20.61 -9.40
CA SER A 34 0.72 -19.72 -10.53
C SER A 34 -0.32 -18.66 -10.17
N VAL A 35 -1.35 -19.04 -9.39
CA VAL A 35 -2.38 -18.12 -8.89
C VAL A 35 -1.80 -17.09 -7.90
N VAL A 36 -0.93 -17.52 -6.98
CA VAL A 36 -0.23 -16.59 -6.07
C VAL A 36 0.65 -15.61 -6.84
N LYS A 37 1.32 -16.06 -7.91
CA LYS A 37 2.16 -15.18 -8.73
C LYS A 37 1.35 -14.10 -9.46
N SER A 38 0.19 -14.44 -10.01
CA SER A 38 -0.66 -13.45 -10.71
C SER A 38 -1.26 -12.42 -9.73
N HIS A 39 -1.63 -12.85 -8.52
CA HIS A 39 -2.08 -11.95 -7.47
C HIS A 39 -0.95 -11.04 -6.95
N GLN A 40 0.29 -11.53 -6.88
CA GLN A 40 1.44 -10.72 -6.49
C GLN A 40 1.71 -9.62 -7.53
N GLU A 41 1.69 -9.95 -8.83
CA GLU A 41 1.94 -8.99 -9.90
C GLU A 41 0.89 -7.87 -9.94
N THR A 42 -0.40 -8.22 -9.83
CA THR A 42 -1.50 -7.24 -9.78
C THR A 42 -1.41 -6.35 -8.54
N ASN A 43 -1.11 -6.90 -7.37
CA ASN A 43 -0.94 -6.13 -6.14
C ASN A 43 0.27 -5.18 -6.23
N THR A 44 1.39 -5.60 -6.83
CA THR A 44 2.55 -4.71 -7.02
C THR A 44 2.24 -3.54 -7.95
N ASN A 45 1.43 -3.74 -8.99
CA ASN A 45 1.01 -2.69 -9.90
C ASN A 45 0.08 -1.67 -9.19
N LEU A 46 -0.92 -2.17 -8.46
CA LEU A 46 -1.82 -1.36 -7.65
C LEU A 46 -1.08 -0.54 -6.59
N SER A 47 -0.10 -1.15 -5.91
CA SER A 47 0.72 -0.48 -4.91
C SER A 47 1.57 0.66 -5.51
N LYS A 48 2.18 0.43 -6.69
CA LYS A 48 2.92 1.47 -7.42
C LYS A 48 2.03 2.65 -7.79
N ARG A 49 0.83 2.39 -8.34
CA ARG A 49 -0.14 3.44 -8.69
C ARG A 49 -0.60 4.23 -7.47
N ASN A 50 -0.89 3.53 -6.36
CA ASN A 50 -1.25 4.18 -5.10
C ASN A 50 -0.14 5.09 -4.58
N LYS A 51 1.12 4.65 -4.70
CA LYS A 51 2.27 5.44 -4.26
C LYS A 51 2.41 6.73 -5.10
N LEU A 52 2.23 6.64 -6.41
CA LEU A 52 2.25 7.80 -7.30
C LEU A 52 1.11 8.78 -6.97
N LEU A 53 -0.12 8.28 -6.89
CA LEU A 53 -1.29 9.12 -6.57
C LEU A 53 -1.16 9.80 -5.20
N LYS A 54 -0.58 9.12 -4.21
CA LYS A 54 -0.31 9.74 -2.89
C LYS A 54 0.72 10.86 -2.99
N ALA A 55 1.78 10.66 -3.75
CA ALA A 55 2.78 11.70 -3.99
C ALA A 55 2.16 12.90 -4.72
N ASP A 56 1.32 12.66 -5.72
CA ASP A 56 0.61 13.74 -6.43
C ASP A 56 -0.32 14.51 -5.48
N ILE A 57 -1.07 13.83 -4.62
CA ILE A 57 -1.93 14.48 -3.62
C ILE A 57 -1.11 15.32 -2.64
N GLU A 58 0.05 14.81 -2.21
CA GLU A 58 0.93 15.52 -1.29
C GLU A 58 1.52 16.77 -1.94
N ASP A 59 1.97 16.67 -3.20
CA ASP A 59 2.45 17.80 -3.99
C ASP A 59 1.36 18.86 -4.22
N LEU A 60 0.14 18.43 -4.58
CA LEU A 60 -1.00 19.35 -4.72
C LEU A 60 -1.34 20.06 -3.41
N LYS A 61 -1.27 19.36 -2.27
CA LYS A 61 -1.53 19.98 -0.95
C LYS A 61 -0.46 20.99 -0.58
N LEU A 62 0.81 20.63 -0.73
CA LEU A 62 1.94 21.53 -0.48
C LEU A 62 1.89 22.76 -1.39
N GLY A 63 1.54 22.57 -2.65
CA GLY A 63 1.34 23.65 -3.61
C GLY A 63 0.20 24.59 -3.21
N LEU A 64 -0.95 24.05 -2.79
CA LEU A 64 -2.09 24.85 -2.33
C LEU A 64 -1.81 25.58 -1.02
N GLU A 65 -1.15 24.94 -0.06
CA GLU A 65 -0.72 25.56 1.20
C GLU A 65 0.26 26.71 0.94
N GLY A 66 1.23 26.53 0.03
CA GLY A 66 2.16 27.59 -0.36
C GLY A 66 1.47 28.77 -1.06
N VAL A 67 0.43 28.51 -1.86
CA VAL A 67 -0.39 29.56 -2.49
C VAL A 67 -1.26 30.28 -1.46
N GLU A 68 -1.84 29.56 -0.50
CA GLU A 68 -2.65 30.15 0.57
C GLU A 68 -1.80 31.04 1.50
N GLU A 69 -0.61 30.58 1.89
CA GLU A 69 0.35 31.35 2.68
C GLU A 69 0.69 32.67 1.97
N ARG A 70 1.01 32.61 0.65
CA ARG A 70 1.31 33.80 -0.14
C ARG A 70 0.11 34.74 -0.26
N ALA A 71 -1.08 34.21 -0.53
CA ALA A 71 -2.30 35.02 -0.65
C ALA A 71 -2.67 35.72 0.67
N ARG A 72 -2.50 35.04 1.82
CA ARG A 72 -2.76 35.62 3.14
C ARG A 72 -1.68 36.62 3.55
N HIS A 73 -0.41 36.31 3.33
CA HIS A 73 0.71 37.11 3.83
C HIS A 73 1.07 38.31 2.95
N GLU A 74 1.00 38.16 1.61
CA GLU A 74 1.34 39.22 0.66
C GLU A 74 0.13 40.04 0.22
N LEU A 75 -1.01 39.38 -0.06
CA LEU A 75 -2.22 40.05 -0.59
C LEU A 75 -3.25 40.37 0.49
N GLY A 76 -3.06 39.89 1.73
CA GLY A 76 -4.02 40.08 2.82
C GLY A 76 -5.39 39.45 2.54
N MET A 77 -5.45 38.47 1.64
CA MET A 77 -6.70 37.81 1.27
C MET A 77 -7.21 36.93 2.42
N ILE A 78 -8.51 37.03 2.70
CA ILE A 78 -9.21 36.25 3.72
C ILE A 78 -10.39 35.51 3.08
N LYS A 79 -10.74 34.33 3.60
CA LYS A 79 -11.90 33.58 3.06
C LYS A 79 -13.21 34.30 3.44
N PRO A 80 -14.26 34.21 2.61
CA PRO A 80 -15.56 34.80 2.94
C PRO A 80 -16.10 34.19 4.26
N GLY A 81 -16.41 35.05 5.23
CA GLY A 81 -16.87 34.65 6.57
C GLY A 81 -15.76 34.41 7.62
N GLU A 82 -14.49 34.61 7.25
CA GLU A 82 -13.35 34.51 8.18
C GLU A 82 -13.12 35.83 8.95
N THR A 83 -12.82 35.74 10.25
CA THR A 83 -12.38 36.89 11.05
C THR A 83 -10.87 36.83 11.22
N PHE A 84 -10.13 37.72 10.55
CA PHE A 84 -8.68 37.78 10.61
C PHE A 84 -8.19 38.67 11.77
N ILE A 85 -7.43 38.09 12.70
CA ILE A 85 -6.88 38.80 13.87
C ILE A 85 -5.36 38.93 13.71
N ARG A 86 -4.87 40.17 13.56
CA ARG A 86 -3.43 40.47 13.55
C ARG A 86 -2.99 40.96 14.92
N VAL A 87 -2.18 40.17 15.61
CA VAL A 87 -1.61 40.57 16.90
C VAL A 87 -0.44 41.52 16.64
N LEU A 88 -0.60 42.80 16.99
CA LEU A 88 0.48 43.77 16.95
C LEU A 88 1.28 43.72 18.26
N PRO A 89 2.63 43.78 18.21
CA PRO A 89 3.43 43.86 19.42
C PRO A 89 3.10 45.13 20.19
N LYS A 90 3.06 45.01 21.53
CA LYS A 90 2.69 46.09 22.44
C LYS A 90 3.64 47.27 22.24
N VAL A 91 3.10 48.39 21.73
CA VAL A 91 3.87 49.64 21.56
C VAL A 91 4.39 50.07 22.93
N PRO A 92 5.72 50.20 23.13
CA PRO A 92 6.24 50.68 24.39
C PRO A 92 5.72 52.11 24.60
N HIS A 93 4.98 52.32 25.69
CA HIS A 93 4.51 53.65 26.06
C HIS A 93 5.71 54.55 26.31
N GLU A 94 5.94 55.49 25.39
CA GLU A 94 6.94 56.54 25.57
C GLU A 94 6.48 57.44 26.73
N LYS A 95 7.15 57.26 27.86
CA LYS A 95 6.89 57.98 29.11
C LYS A 95 7.36 59.42 28.91
N LYS A 96 6.45 60.33 28.54
CA LYS A 96 6.70 61.77 28.57
C LYS A 96 7.19 62.16 29.97
N ARG A 97 8.44 62.62 30.06
CA ARG A 97 8.97 63.46 31.13
C ARG A 97 9.16 64.86 30.58
#